data_AF-A0A3Q4HCK9-F1
#
_entry.id   AF-A0A3Q4HCK9-F1
#
_cell.length_a   1.000
_cell.length_b   1.000
_cell.length_c   1.000
_cell.angle_alpha   90.00
_cell.angle_beta   90.00
_cell.angle_gamma   90.00
#
_symmetry.space_group_name_H-M   'P 1'
#
loop_
_entity.id
_entity.type
_entity.pdbx_description
1 polymer ?
#
loop_
_entity_poly.entity_id
_entity_poly.type
_entity_poly.pdbx_seq_one_letter_code
_entity_poly.pdbx_strand_id
1 'polypeptide(L)' 'GEFLMRKMGWKTGEGLGRNREGTVEPIVIDFKVDRKKHPVSALIELCNKRKIMQPDFVMVHHSGPDHRKNFLFK' A
#
# COMPACT_ATOMS: atom_id res chain seq x y z
N GLY A 1 9.96 1.54 -15.68
CA GLY A 1 8.93 2.30 -14.95
C GLY A 1 8.94 3.77 -15.34
N GLU A 2 10.02 4.48 -15.04
CA GLU A 2 10.16 5.94 -15.26
C GLU A 2 9.81 6.40 -16.69
N PHE A 3 10.31 5.72 -17.72
CA PHE A 3 10.04 6.10 -19.12
C PHE A 3 8.55 6.13 -19.47
N LEU A 4 7.77 5.17 -18.95
CA LEU A 4 6.32 5.12 -19.14
C LEU A 4 5.63 6.29 -18.43
N MET A 5 6.05 6.60 -17.20
CA MET A 5 5.52 7.72 -16.42
C MET A 5 5.72 9.05 -17.17
N ARG A 6 6.93 9.28 -17.71
CA ARG A 6 7.25 10.48 -18.50
C ARG A 6 6.37 10.59 -19.76
N LYS A 7 6.09 9.48 -20.43
CA LYS A 7 5.18 9.44 -21.60
C LYS A 7 3.74 9.84 -21.24
N MET A 8 3.32 9.59 -19.99
CA MET A 8 2.00 9.94 -19.47
C MET A 8 1.96 11.34 -18.82
N GLY A 9 3.01 12.15 -18.99
CA GLY A 9 3.05 13.54 -18.52
C GLY A 9 3.52 13.74 -17.07
N TRP A 10 3.97 12.68 -16.40
CA TRP A 10 4.55 12.76 -15.05
C TRP A 10 5.98 13.29 -15.10
N LYS A 11 6.33 14.21 -14.18
CA LYS A 11 7.67 14.82 -14.06
C LYS A 11 8.34 14.42 -12.74
N THR A 12 9.67 14.38 -12.75
CA THR A 12 10.47 14.18 -11.52
C THR A 12 10.09 15.23 -10.48
N GLY A 13 9.66 14.78 -9.30
CA GLY A 13 9.21 15.65 -8.22
C GLY A 13 7.70 15.90 -8.17
N GLU A 14 6.90 15.38 -9.13
CA GLU A 14 5.44 15.43 -9.07
C GLU A 14 4.85 14.14 -8.47
N GLY A 15 3.74 14.28 -7.75
CA GLY A 15 3.01 13.16 -7.18
C GLY A 15 2.38 12.28 -8.25
N LEU A 16 2.33 10.96 -8.03
CA LEU A 16 1.66 10.04 -8.94
C LEU A 16 0.14 10.03 -8.71
N GLY A 17 -0.66 10.25 -9.75
CA GLY A 17 -2.12 10.21 -9.65
C GLY A 17 -2.80 11.24 -10.57
N ARG A 18 -4.13 11.13 -10.76
CA ARG A 18 -4.90 11.95 -11.71
C ARG A 18 -4.74 13.47 -11.46
N ASN A 19 -4.55 13.87 -10.21
CA ASN A 19 -4.41 15.27 -9.80
C ASN A 19 -2.99 15.64 -9.34
N ARG A 20 -1.99 14.77 -9.56
CA ARG A 20 -0.62 14.94 -9.04
C ARG A 20 -0.49 14.99 -7.50
N GLU A 21 -1.50 14.50 -6.79
CA GLU A 21 -1.58 14.48 -5.32
C GLU A 21 -0.83 13.28 -4.69
N GLY A 22 -0.28 12.38 -5.50
CA GLY A 22 0.46 11.23 -4.96
C GLY A 22 1.67 11.64 -4.14
N THR A 23 2.04 10.80 -3.19
CA THR A 23 3.27 10.97 -2.41
C THR A 23 4.50 10.98 -3.34
N VAL A 24 5.23 12.11 -3.31
CA VAL A 24 6.46 12.34 -4.11
C VAL A 24 7.66 11.61 -3.51
N GLU A 25 7.66 11.46 -2.19
CA GLU A 25 8.69 10.70 -1.51
C GLU A 25 8.48 9.21 -1.76
N PRO A 26 9.51 8.44 -2.14
CA PRO A 26 9.39 7.00 -2.16
C PRO A 26 8.90 6.52 -0.78
N ILE A 27 7.90 5.64 -0.76
CA ILE A 27 7.51 4.94 0.46
C ILE A 27 8.68 4.01 0.80
N VAL A 28 9.68 4.56 1.47
CA VAL A 28 10.76 3.79 2.08
C VAL A 28 10.11 3.13 3.28
N ILE A 29 9.65 1.89 3.07
CA ILE A 29 9.25 1.04 4.17
C ILE A 29 10.56 0.57 4.79
N ASP A 30 11.09 1.37 5.71
CA ASP A 30 12.19 0.96 6.58
C ASP A 30 11.62 -0.10 7.52
N PHE A 31 11.48 -1.32 7.01
CA PHE A 31 11.14 -2.48 7.77
C PHE A 31 12.32 -2.77 8.72
N LYS A 32 12.44 -1.99 9.80
CA LYS A 32 12.76 -2.60 11.08
C LYS A 32 11.59 -3.49 11.40
N VAL A 33 11.60 -4.70 10.82
CA VAL A 33 10.87 -5.83 11.36
C VAL A 33 11.47 -6.06 12.73
N ASP A 34 11.04 -5.29 13.73
CA ASP A 34 10.97 -5.84 15.06
C ASP A 34 10.15 -7.12 14.86
N ARG A 35 10.84 -8.26 14.90
CA ARG A 35 10.28 -9.63 14.68
C ARG A 35 9.11 -9.97 15.63
N LYS A 36 8.65 -9.00 16.41
CA LYS A 36 7.59 -9.04 17.40
C LYS A 36 6.27 -8.41 16.93
N LYS A 37 6.22 -7.59 15.86
CA LYS A 37 4.98 -6.94 15.41
C LYS A 37 4.34 -7.63 14.20
N HIS A 38 3.01 -7.81 14.25
CA HIS A 38 2.22 -8.33 13.14
C HIS A 38 2.26 -7.35 11.94
N PRO A 39 2.44 -7.81 10.69
CA PRO A 39 2.61 -6.93 9.53
C PRO A 39 1.44 -5.95 9.33
N VAL A 40 0.20 -6.38 9.59
CA VAL A 40 -0.98 -5.49 9.51
C VAL A 40 -0.92 -4.38 10.56
N SER A 41 -0.49 -4.70 11.79
CA SER A 41 -0.38 -3.71 12.85
C SER A 41 0.74 -2.70 12.56
N ALA A 42 1.88 -3.17 12.05
CA ALA A 42 2.98 -2.30 11.63
C ALA A 42 2.56 -1.35 10.50
N LEU A 43 1.78 -1.82 9.53
CA LEU A 43 1.23 -1.00 8.45
C LEU A 43 0.28 0.08 8.98
N ILE A 44 -0.67 -0.28 9.86
CA ILE A 44 -1.62 0.67 10.45
C ILE A 44 -0.88 1.75 11.26
N GLU A 45 0.10 1.36 12.09
CA GLU A 45 0.92 2.29 12.87
C GLU A 45 1.66 3.29 11.96
N LEU A 46 2.22 2.81 10.84
CA LEU A 46 2.90 3.65 9.86
C LEU A 46 1.95 4.68 9.23
N CYS A 47 0.77 4.26 8.79
CA CYS A 47 -0.24 5.16 8.21
C CYS A 47 -0.65 6.24 9.22
N ASN A 48 -0.90 5.86 10.48
CA ASN A 48 -1.23 6.80 11.55
C ASN A 48 -0.12 7.81 11.82
N LYS A 49 1.14 7.35 11.88
CA LYS A 49 2.30 8.22 12.11
C LYS A 49 2.50 9.22 10.98
N ARG A 50 2.26 8.80 9.73
CA ARG A 50 2.41 9.63 8.53
C ARG A 50 1.15 10.44 8.17
N LYS A 51 0.08 10.34 8.96
CA LYS A 51 -1.23 10.96 8.67
C LYS A 51 -1.77 10.58 7.28
N ILE A 52 -1.42 9.39 6.79
CA ILE A 52 -1.97 8.80 5.58
C ILE A 52 -3.26 8.08 5.97
N MET A 53 -4.28 8.16 5.11
CA MET A 53 -5.51 7.38 5.29
C MET A 53 -5.17 5.91 5.52
N GLN A 54 -5.76 5.30 6.55
CA GLN A 54 -5.54 3.88 6.81
C GLN A 54 -6.09 3.04 5.66
N PRO A 55 -5.46 1.90 5.32
CA PRO A 55 -5.99 0.99 4.33
C PRO A 55 -7.27 0.32 4.82
N ASP A 56 -8.28 0.25 3.95
CA ASP A 56 -9.44 -0.60 4.16
C ASP A 56 -9.05 -2.04 3.79
N PHE A 57 -9.40 -3.01 4.64
CA PHE A 57 -9.19 -4.43 4.36
C PHE A 57 -10.52 -5.07 3.99
N VAL A 58 -10.78 -5.22 2.70
CA VAL A 58 -12.04 -5.75 2.20
C VAL A 58 -11.81 -7.16 1.67
N MET A 59 -12.56 -8.13 2.18
CA MET A 59 -12.58 -9.48 1.63
C MET A 59 -13.23 -9.45 0.24
N VAL A 60 -12.47 -9.82 -0.78
CA VAL A 60 -12.93 -9.79 -2.19
C VAL A 60 -13.21 -11.16 -2.76
N HIS A 61 -12.68 -12.21 -2.14
CA HIS A 61 -12.91 -13.57 -2.59
C HIS A 61 -12.96 -14.52 -1.40
N HIS A 62 -13.95 -15.40 -1.41
CA HIS A 62 -14.09 -16.50 -0.48
C HIS A 62 -14.46 -17.76 -1.27
N SER A 63 -13.63 -18.80 -1.16
CA SER A 63 -13.78 -20.03 -1.95
C SER A 63 -13.19 -21.25 -1.22
N GLY A 64 -13.35 -22.43 -1.81
CA GLY A 64 -12.82 -23.69 -1.27
C GLY A 64 -13.80 -24.39 -0.34
N PRO A 65 -13.60 -25.69 -0.08
CA PRO A 65 -14.45 -26.48 0.79
C PRO A 65 -14.34 -25.99 2.24
N ASP A 66 -15.33 -26.34 3.07
CA ASP A 66 -15.42 -25.78 4.43
C ASP A 66 -14.18 -26.03 5.30
N HIS A 67 -13.49 -27.14 5.06
CA HIS A 67 -12.25 -27.52 5.76
C HIS A 67 -10.96 -26.97 5.13
N ARG A 68 -11.06 -26.17 4.04
CA ARG A 68 -9.91 -25.60 3.32
C ARG A 68 -10.30 -24.33 2.55
N LYS A 69 -10.81 -23.34 3.28
CA LYS A 69 -11.24 -22.06 2.73
C LYS A 69 -10.07 -21.20 2.31
N ASN A 70 -10.19 -20.54 1.16
CA ASN A 70 -9.27 -19.54 0.64
C ASN A 70 -9.94 -18.17 0.67
N PHE A 71 -9.26 -17.21 1.28
CA PHE A 71 -9.72 -15.83 1.39
C PHE A 71 -8.72 -14.88 0.72
N LEU A 72 -9.22 -13.92 -0.06
CA LEU A 72 -8.41 -12.84 -0.63
C LEU A 72 -8.93 -11.51 -0.08
N PHE A 73 -8.01 -10.66 0.38
CA PHE A 73 -8.30 -9.31 0.85
C PHE A 73 -7.56 -8.30 -0.01
N LYS A 74 -8.18 -7.14 -0.26
CA LYS A 74 -7.54 -5.96 -0.88
C LYS A 74 -7.65 -4.75 0.04
#